data_AF-C5LNZ8-F1
#
_entry.id   AF-C5LNZ8-F1
#
_cell.length_a   1.000
_cell.length_b   1.000
_cell.length_c   1.000
_cell.angle_alpha   90.00
_cell.angle_beta   90.00
_cell.angle_gamma   90.00
#
_symmetry.space_group_name_H-M   'P 1'
#
loop_
_entity.id
_entity.type
_entity.pdbx_description
1 polymer ?
#
loop_
_entity_poly.entity_id
_entity_poly.type
_entity_poly.pdbx_seq_one_letter_code
_entity_poly.pdbx_strand_id
1 'polypeptide(L)'
;MIRLLTNILVIALVAADNACTDADKKTIKGTLFPGYLWYCSKKALLDPKGVIPKCLEDGCKLTDKCAECFGEFGQCGLSCVTQCLTKPSDPECKACMEKHNCNKPLLTCTGLSEIMPGPTKESQTCPH
;
A
#
# COMPACT_ATOMS: atom_id res chain seq x y z
N MET A 1 48.21 -17.16 8.82
CA MET A 1 47.61 -15.91 9.35
C MET A 1 47.03 -15.18 8.15
N ILE A 2 45.73 -14.90 7.97
CA ILE A 2 44.48 -15.04 8.73
C ILE A 2 43.40 -15.36 7.67
N ARG A 3 42.54 -16.34 7.93
CA ARG A 3 41.30 -16.57 7.18
C ARG A 3 40.33 -15.43 7.50
N LEU A 4 39.93 -14.61 6.53
CA LEU A 4 38.74 -13.75 6.69
C LEU A 4 37.53 -14.49 6.12
N LEU A 5 36.81 -15.14 7.03
CA LEU A 5 35.42 -15.55 6.86
C LEU A 5 34.58 -14.27 6.91
N THR A 6 34.34 -13.62 5.77
CA THR A 6 33.24 -12.66 5.68
C THR A 6 31.96 -13.47 5.69
N ASN A 7 31.36 -13.59 6.88
CA ASN A 7 29.95 -13.89 7.06
C ASN A 7 29.15 -12.90 6.20
N ILE A 8 28.84 -13.29 4.97
CA ILE A 8 27.84 -12.63 4.15
C ILE A 8 26.53 -12.88 4.89
N LEU A 9 26.19 -11.94 5.76
CA LEU A 9 24.82 -11.73 6.19
C LEU A 9 24.07 -11.43 4.89
N VAL A 10 23.55 -12.48 4.25
CA VAL A 10 22.46 -12.35 3.29
C VAL A 10 21.35 -11.74 4.12
N ILE A 11 21.30 -10.41 4.16
CA ILE A 11 20.08 -9.69 4.51
C ILE A 11 19.14 -10.17 3.41
N ALA A 12 18.36 -11.21 3.73
CA ALA A 12 17.22 -11.54 2.93
C ALA A 12 16.42 -10.23 2.89
N LEU A 13 16.47 -9.52 1.76
CA LEU A 13 15.31 -8.78 1.34
C LEU A 13 14.23 -9.84 1.19
N VAL A 14 13.57 -10.14 2.31
CA VAL A 14 12.27 -10.76 2.27
C VAL A 14 11.44 -9.67 1.63
N ALA A 15 11.33 -9.71 0.29
CA ALA A 15 10.11 -9.23 -0.33
C ALA A 15 9.03 -9.91 0.51
N ALA A 16 8.27 -9.11 1.26
CA ALA A 16 7.23 -9.62 2.15
C ALA A 16 6.10 -10.13 1.26
N ASP A 17 6.37 -11.22 0.55
CA ASP A 17 5.43 -11.86 -0.32
C ASP A 17 4.31 -12.37 0.59
N ASN A 18 3.08 -11.91 0.34
CA ASN A 18 1.91 -12.23 1.17
C ASN A 18 2.01 -11.75 2.63
N ALA A 19 2.42 -10.50 2.85
CA ALA A 19 2.42 -9.84 4.15
C ALA A 19 1.03 -9.74 4.82
N CYS A 20 -0.05 -9.66 4.02
CA CYS A 20 -1.41 -9.56 4.55
C CYS A 20 -1.99 -10.92 4.91
N THR A 21 -2.55 -11.00 6.11
CA THR A 21 -3.32 -12.16 6.60
C THR A 21 -4.68 -12.29 5.89
N ASP A 22 -5.38 -13.40 6.09
CA ASP A 22 -6.74 -13.55 5.57
C ASP A 22 -7.72 -12.53 6.15
N ALA A 23 -7.52 -12.13 7.41
CA ALA A 23 -8.31 -11.08 8.05
C ALA A 23 -8.06 -9.72 7.36
N ASP A 24 -6.80 -9.37 7.10
CA ASP A 24 -6.44 -8.16 6.36
C ASP A 24 -7.09 -8.16 4.97
N LYS A 25 -6.95 -9.27 4.23
CA LYS A 25 -7.54 -9.42 2.88
C LYS A 25 -9.06 -9.29 2.90
N LYS A 26 -9.73 -9.76 3.96
CA LYS A 26 -11.18 -9.57 4.14
C LYS A 26 -11.53 -8.10 4.33
N THR A 27 -10.77 -7.37 5.16
CA THR A 27 -10.96 -5.93 5.37
C THR A 27 -10.74 -5.13 4.09
N ILE A 28 -9.65 -5.43 3.36
CA ILE A 28 -9.29 -4.79 2.09
C ILE A 28 -10.38 -4.95 1.02
N LYS A 29 -11.03 -6.12 0.97
CA LYS A 29 -12.15 -6.40 0.07
C LYS A 29 -13.45 -5.66 0.44
N GLY A 30 -13.49 -5.02 1.62
CA GLY A 30 -14.63 -4.23 2.06
C GLY A 30 -14.81 -2.96 1.22
N THR A 31 -16.08 -2.59 0.97
CA THR A 31 -16.43 -1.46 0.08
C THR A 31 -15.95 -0.09 0.58
N LEU A 32 -15.71 0.05 1.88
CA LEU A 32 -15.24 1.29 2.49
C LEU A 32 -13.72 1.42 2.51
N PHE A 33 -12.99 0.31 2.33
CA PHE A 33 -11.52 0.32 2.42
C PHE A 33 -10.88 1.25 1.38
N PRO A 34 -11.25 1.23 0.07
CA PRO A 34 -10.66 2.14 -0.90
C PRO A 34 -10.87 3.62 -0.52
N GLY A 35 -12.07 3.96 -0.04
CA GLY A 35 -12.39 5.33 0.38
C GLY A 35 -11.56 5.77 1.60
N TYR A 36 -11.30 4.84 2.52
CA TYR A 36 -10.46 5.09 3.68
C TYR A 36 -8.98 5.18 3.34
N LEU A 37 -8.49 4.33 2.42
CA LEU A 37 -7.14 4.44 1.89
C LEU A 37 -6.92 5.79 1.22
N TRP A 38 -7.91 6.32 0.50
CA TRP A 38 -7.83 7.67 -0.08
C TRP A 38 -7.74 8.77 0.99
N TYR A 39 -8.54 8.68 2.06
CA TYR A 39 -8.43 9.58 3.22
C TYR A 39 -7.02 9.54 3.84
N CYS A 40 -6.46 8.35 4.07
CA CYS A 40 -5.10 8.20 4.57
C CYS A 40 -4.05 8.79 3.61
N SER A 41 -4.23 8.56 2.30
CA SER A 41 -3.32 9.05 1.26
C SER A 41 -3.30 10.58 1.17
N LYS A 42 -4.45 11.24 1.35
CA LYS A 42 -4.52 12.71 1.39
C LYS A 42 -3.78 13.31 2.58
N LYS A 43 -3.79 12.62 3.73
CA LYS A 43 -3.05 13.05 4.93
C LYS A 43 -1.54 12.85 4.80
N ALA A 44 -1.12 11.89 3.99
CA ALA A 44 0.27 11.52 3.88
C ALA A 44 1.15 12.61 3.24
N LEU A 45 0.59 13.46 2.37
CA LEU A 45 1.33 14.52 1.67
C LEU A 45 2.64 13.98 1.04
N LEU A 46 3.80 14.31 1.62
CA LEU A 46 5.13 13.92 1.16
C LEU A 46 5.73 12.71 1.93
N ASP A 47 4.99 12.15 2.88
CA ASP A 47 5.38 10.97 3.66
C ASP A 47 4.34 9.83 3.65
N PRO A 48 4.06 9.21 2.48
CA PRO A 48 3.22 8.02 2.38
C PRO A 48 3.64 6.87 3.29
N LYS A 49 4.94 6.59 3.38
CA LYS A 49 5.47 5.47 4.19
C LYS A 49 5.27 5.68 5.69
N GLY A 50 5.39 6.90 6.19
CA GLY A 50 5.22 7.18 7.61
C GLY A 50 3.76 7.34 8.05
N VAL A 51 2.86 7.75 7.14
CA VAL A 51 1.48 8.13 7.47
C VAL A 51 0.45 7.08 7.08
N ILE A 52 0.53 6.49 5.89
CA ILE A 52 -0.49 5.55 5.42
C ILE A 52 -0.56 4.29 6.30
N PRO A 53 0.56 3.62 6.65
CA PRO A 53 0.51 2.40 7.45
C PRO A 53 -0.21 2.61 8.79
N LYS A 54 0.23 3.61 9.57
CA LYS A 54 -0.38 3.98 10.85
C LYS A 54 -1.87 4.29 10.72
N CYS A 55 -2.26 5.03 9.68
CA CYS A 55 -3.66 5.35 9.43
C CYS A 55 -4.52 4.08 9.20
N LEU A 56 -4.00 3.12 8.43
CA LEU A 56 -4.69 1.85 8.17
C LEU A 56 -4.68 0.89 9.37
N GLU A 57 -3.60 0.86 10.15
CA GLU A 57 -3.55 0.13 11.43
C GLU A 57 -4.61 0.68 12.39
N ASP A 58 -4.69 2.00 12.56
CA ASP A 58 -5.61 2.62 13.48
C ASP A 58 -7.07 2.45 13.04
N GLY A 59 -7.37 2.70 11.77
CA GLY A 59 -8.73 2.69 11.25
C GLY A 59 -9.25 1.32 10.84
N CYS A 60 -8.44 0.54 10.13
CA CYS A 60 -8.84 -0.75 9.54
C CYS A 60 -8.34 -1.96 10.35
N LYS A 61 -7.50 -1.75 11.37
CA LYS A 61 -6.86 -2.82 12.13
C LYS A 61 -6.04 -3.78 11.25
N LEU A 62 -5.47 -3.25 10.17
CA LEU A 62 -4.51 -4.03 9.38
C LEU A 62 -3.30 -4.38 10.23
N THR A 63 -2.72 -5.54 9.97
CA THR A 63 -1.40 -5.87 10.50
C THR A 63 -0.34 -4.90 9.98
N ASP A 64 0.65 -4.58 10.82
CA ASP A 64 1.77 -3.66 10.51
C ASP A 64 2.37 -3.92 9.12
N LYS A 65 2.83 -5.16 8.87
CA LYS A 65 3.40 -5.56 7.57
C LYS A 65 2.45 -5.40 6.39
N CYS A 66 1.14 -5.62 6.60
CA CYS A 66 0.15 -5.41 5.54
C CYS A 66 -0.07 -3.92 5.27
N ALA A 67 -0.09 -3.11 6.32
CA ALA A 67 -0.24 -1.66 6.23
C ALA A 67 0.97 -1.01 5.54
N GLU A 68 2.18 -1.50 5.80
CA GLU A 68 3.42 -1.10 5.11
C GLU A 68 3.33 -1.26 3.59
N CYS A 69 2.69 -2.33 3.08
CA CYS A 69 2.47 -2.53 1.64
C CYS A 69 1.74 -1.33 1.00
N PHE A 70 0.78 -0.73 1.71
CA PHE A 70 0.04 0.44 1.23
C PHE A 70 0.83 1.74 1.38
N GLY A 71 1.71 1.83 2.37
CA GLY A 71 2.70 2.92 2.47
C GLY A 71 3.66 2.93 1.28
N GLU A 72 4.19 1.76 0.92
CA GLU A 72 5.04 1.58 -0.27
C GLU A 72 4.27 1.89 -1.58
N PHE A 73 3.01 1.45 -1.67
CA PHE A 73 2.16 1.77 -2.81
C PHE A 73 1.90 3.27 -2.95
N GLY A 74 1.59 3.95 -1.84
CA GLY A 74 1.42 5.40 -1.81
C GLY A 74 2.71 6.14 -2.17
N GLN A 75 3.86 5.64 -1.72
CA GLN A 75 5.17 6.21 -2.09
C GLN A 75 5.40 6.10 -3.60
N CYS A 76 5.12 4.94 -4.20
CA CYS A 76 5.21 4.77 -5.64
C CYS A 76 4.29 5.75 -6.39
N GLY A 77 3.07 5.94 -5.86
CA GLY A 77 2.06 6.82 -6.42
C GLY A 77 2.35 8.33 -6.33
N LEU A 78 3.41 8.78 -5.64
CA LEU A 78 3.76 10.20 -5.59
C LEU A 78 4.01 10.80 -6.97
N SER A 79 4.55 10.02 -7.92
CA SER A 79 4.74 10.47 -9.31
C SER A 79 3.43 10.71 -10.06
N CYS A 80 2.31 10.21 -9.52
CA CYS A 80 0.97 10.28 -10.07
C CYS A 80 0.02 11.16 -9.24
N VAL A 81 0.55 11.92 -8.28
CA VAL A 81 -0.27 12.68 -7.32
C VAL A 81 -1.22 13.68 -8.01
N THR A 82 -0.79 14.31 -9.10
CA THR A 82 -1.60 15.29 -9.84
C THR A 82 -2.80 14.65 -10.53
N GLN A 83 -2.69 13.39 -10.93
CA GLN A 83 -3.78 12.62 -11.53
C GLN A 83 -4.64 11.92 -10.47
N CYS A 84 -4.05 11.50 -9.35
CA CYS A 84 -4.69 10.58 -8.41
C CYS A 84 -5.28 11.23 -7.16
N LEU A 85 -4.74 12.37 -6.68
CA LEU A 85 -5.07 12.87 -5.34
C LEU A 85 -6.55 13.28 -5.19
N THR A 86 -7.14 13.87 -6.24
CA THR A 86 -8.53 14.37 -6.21
C THR A 86 -9.54 13.38 -6.76
N LYS A 87 -9.12 12.51 -7.69
CA LYS A 87 -9.98 11.57 -8.39
C LYS A 87 -9.24 10.25 -8.65
N PRO A 88 -9.02 9.44 -7.59
CA PRO A 88 -8.24 8.19 -7.71
C PRO A 88 -8.92 7.11 -8.57
N SER A 89 -10.21 7.26 -8.87
CA SER A 89 -10.93 6.39 -9.82
C SER A 89 -10.79 6.78 -11.28
N ASP A 90 -10.20 7.96 -11.59
CA ASP A 90 -10.10 8.45 -12.96
C ASP A 90 -9.12 7.59 -13.81
N PRO A 91 -9.41 7.38 -15.10
CA PRO A 91 -8.54 6.60 -15.99
C PRO A 91 -7.10 7.11 -16.05
N GLU A 92 -6.88 8.42 -15.95
CA GLU A 92 -5.56 9.04 -15.96
C GLU A 92 -4.72 8.64 -14.75
N CYS A 93 -5.35 8.53 -13.57
CA CYS A 93 -4.69 8.03 -12.38
C CYS A 93 -4.26 6.57 -12.58
N LYS A 94 -5.20 5.73 -13.04
CA LYS A 94 -4.93 4.31 -13.31
C LYS A 94 -3.78 4.14 -14.30
N ALA A 95 -3.82 4.85 -15.42
CA ALA A 95 -2.78 4.80 -16.44
C ALA A 95 -1.40 5.24 -15.91
N CYS A 96 -1.36 6.25 -15.04
CA CYS A 96 -0.11 6.67 -14.40
C CYS A 96 0.44 5.59 -13.46
N MET A 97 -0.39 5.02 -12.59
CA MET A 97 0.02 3.96 -11.66
C MET A 97 0.50 2.71 -12.39
N GLU A 98 -0.14 2.36 -13.51
CA GLU A 98 0.28 1.29 -14.41
C GLU A 98 1.63 1.59 -15.08
N LYS A 99 1.80 2.81 -15.64
CA LYS A 99 3.06 3.25 -16.24
C LYS A 99 4.24 3.17 -15.27
N HIS A 100 4.01 3.47 -14.00
CA HIS A 100 5.03 3.41 -12.94
C HIS A 100 5.13 2.03 -12.26
N ASN A 101 4.40 1.01 -12.74
CA ASN A 101 4.38 -0.34 -12.20
C ASN A 101 4.04 -0.43 -10.70
N CYS A 102 3.23 0.50 -10.17
CA CYS A 102 2.93 0.53 -8.73
C CYS A 102 2.04 -0.64 -8.26
N ASN A 103 1.20 -1.18 -9.15
CA ASN A 103 0.26 -2.25 -8.79
C ASN A 103 0.95 -3.58 -8.51
N LYS A 104 1.97 -3.94 -9.28
CA LYS A 104 2.62 -5.26 -9.16
C LYS A 104 3.29 -5.45 -7.79
N PRO A 105 4.12 -4.52 -7.28
CA PRO A 105 4.67 -4.60 -5.92
C PRO A 105 3.60 -4.69 -4.85
N LEU A 106 2.50 -3.95 -4.98
CA LEU A 106 1.39 -4.02 -4.03
C LEU A 106 0.75 -5.41 -4.01
N LEU A 107 0.47 -6.00 -5.17
CA LEU A 107 -0.13 -7.35 -5.25
C LEU A 107 0.80 -8.42 -4.70
N THR A 108 2.10 -8.34 -5.01
CA THR A 108 3.11 -9.23 -4.45
C THR A 108 3.18 -9.10 -2.92
N CYS A 109 3.26 -7.87 -2.40
CA CYS A 109 3.35 -7.59 -0.98
C CYS A 109 2.09 -8.06 -0.23
N THR A 110 0.91 -7.70 -0.71
CA THR A 110 -0.36 -8.03 -0.04
C THR A 110 -0.80 -9.48 -0.25
N GLY A 111 -0.34 -10.13 -1.32
CA GLY A 111 -0.87 -11.44 -1.71
C GLY A 111 -2.31 -11.38 -2.22
N LEU A 112 -2.76 -10.22 -2.72
CA LEU A 112 -4.03 -10.06 -3.42
C LEU A 112 -3.89 -10.51 -4.88
N SER A 113 -4.95 -11.08 -5.43
CA SER A 113 -5.00 -11.50 -6.84
C SER A 113 -5.25 -10.35 -7.80
N GLU A 114 -5.82 -9.24 -7.32
CA GLU A 114 -6.21 -8.08 -8.13
C GLU A 114 -6.12 -6.79 -7.33
N ILE A 115 -5.95 -5.67 -8.05
CA ILE A 115 -5.93 -4.35 -7.44
C ILE A 115 -7.35 -3.95 -7.04
N MET A 116 -7.48 -3.27 -5.90
CA MET A 116 -8.78 -2.75 -5.49
C MET A 116 -9.25 -1.68 -6.49
N PRO A 117 -10.58 -1.55 -6.71
CA PRO A 117 -11.10 -0.43 -7.48
C PRO A 117 -10.75 0.91 -6.81
N GLY A 118 -10.48 1.93 -7.62
CA GLY A 118 -10.31 3.28 -7.11
C GLY A 118 -11.60 3.78 -6.44
N PRO A 119 -11.53 4.48 -5.29
CA PRO A 119 -12.72 4.98 -4.63
C PRO A 119 -13.37 6.11 -5.41
N THR A 120 -14.70 6.11 -5.46
CA THR A 120 -15.50 7.22 -6.00
C THR A 120 -15.89 8.24 -4.94
N LYS A 121 -15.73 7.89 -3.66
CA LYS A 121 -15.98 8.74 -2.49
C LYS A 121 -14.94 8.45 -1.41
N GLU A 122 -14.48 9.50 -0.74
CA GLU A 122 -13.62 9.40 0.44
C GLU A 122 -14.42 8.86 1.63
N SER A 123 -13.76 8.06 2.49
CA SER A 123 -14.35 7.56 3.74
C SER A 123 -13.43 7.90 4.90
N GLN A 124 -13.98 8.42 5.99
CA GLN A 124 -13.21 8.69 7.22
C GLN A 124 -13.25 7.52 8.21
N THR A 125 -13.94 6.42 7.84
CA THR A 125 -14.05 5.21 8.64
C THR A 125 -13.72 3.99 7.79
N CYS A 126 -13.18 2.97 8.44
CA CYS A 126 -12.95 1.66 7.88
C CYS A 126 -13.73 0.64 8.73
N PRO A 127 -14.60 -0.18 8.14
CA PRO A 127 -15.40 -1.15 8.88
C PRO A 127 -14.49 -2.27 9.40
N HIS A 128 -14.80 -2.74 10.59
CA HIS A 128 -14.14 -3.84 11.28
C HIS A 128 -14.91 -5.14 11.02
#